data_AF-A0A973HGG0-F1
#
_entry.id   AF-A0A973HGG0-F1
#
_cell.length_a   1.000
_cell.length_b   1.000
_cell.length_c   1.000
_cell.angle_alpha   90.00
_cell.angle_beta   90.00
_cell.angle_gamma   90.00
#
_symmetry.space_group_name_H-M   'P 1'
#
loop_
_entity.id
_entity.type
_entity.pdbx_description
1 polymer ?
#
loop_
_entity_poly.entity_id
_entity_poly.type
_entity_poly.pdbx_seq_one_letter_code
_entity_poly.pdbx_strand_id
1 'polypeptide(L)' 'MHYSQQQRFNFIYVQQLINLRLQGKRPATIDAYSRSIRCISTYFDHSPDGLTVSG' A
#
# COMPACT_ATOMS: atom_id res chain seq x y z
N MET A 1 -6.11 -10.14 7.70
CA MET A 1 -6.87 -9.40 6.67
C MET A 1 -8.01 -10.22 6.06
N HIS A 2 -9.20 -9.64 5.90
CA HIS A 2 -10.32 -10.27 5.16
C HIS A 2 -10.12 -10.23 3.64
N TYR A 3 -10.64 -11.23 2.92
CA TYR A 3 -10.47 -11.37 1.47
C TYR A 3 -10.87 -10.12 0.67
N SER A 4 -12.01 -9.50 0.99
CA SER A 4 -12.48 -8.27 0.32
C SER A 4 -11.55 -7.07 0.55
N GLN A 5 -10.97 -6.95 1.75
CA GLN A 5 -9.98 -5.91 2.05
C GLN A 5 -8.67 -6.16 1.29
N GLN A 6 -8.25 -7.42 1.17
CA GLN A 6 -7.05 -7.79 0.43
C GLN A 6 -7.17 -7.51 -1.08
N GLN A 7 -8.34 -7.75 -1.67
CA GLN A 7 -8.59 -7.39 -3.08
C GLN A 7 -8.54 -5.88 -3.29
N ARG A 8 -9.19 -5.10 -2.42
CA ARG A 8 -9.18 -3.63 -2.47
C ARG A 8 -7.76 -3.09 -2.28
N PHE A 9 -7.01 -3.64 -1.32
CA PHE A 9 -5.60 -3.33 -1.10
C PHE A 9 -4.77 -3.57 -2.35
N ASN A 10 -4.86 -4.76 -2.96
CA ASN A 10 -4.11 -5.09 -4.17
C ASN A 10 -4.43 -4.16 -5.34
N PHE A 11 -5.71 -3.81 -5.51
CA PHE A 11 -6.14 -2.86 -6.53
C PHE A 11 -5.48 -1.49 -6.33
N ILE A 12 -5.59 -0.91 -5.13
CA ILE A 12 -5.00 0.40 -4.80
C ILE A 12 -3.47 0.35 -4.92
N TYR A 13 -2.84 -0.73 -4.47
CA TYR A 13 -1.40 -0.94 -4.54
C TYR A 13 -0.89 -0.90 -5.99
N VAL A 14 -1.57 -1.58 -6.92
CA VAL A 14 -1.20 -1.55 -8.35
C VAL A 14 -1.36 -0.16 -8.93
N GLN A 15 -2.44 0.56 -8.61
CA GLN A 15 -2.64 1.94 -9.09
C GLN A 15 -1.54 2.87 -8.58
N GLN A 16 -1.15 2.74 -7.32
CA GLN A 16 -0.09 3.56 -6.74
C GLN A 16 1.27 3.31 -7.40
N LEU A 17 1.58 2.04 -7.70
CA LEU A 17 2.78 1.64 -8.47
C LEU A 17 2.80 2.28 -9.86
N ILE A 18 1.68 2.24 -10.57
CA ILE A 18 1.53 2.88 -11.90
C ILE A 18 1.78 4.39 -11.77
N ASN A 19 1.13 5.05 -10.81
CA ASN A 19 1.28 6.49 -10.59
C ASN A 19 2.72 6.90 -10.26
N LEU A 20 3.42 6.13 -9.41
CA LEU A 20 4.82 6.41 -9.08
C LEU A 20 5.74 6.23 -10.28
N ARG A 21 5.48 5.24 -11.13
CA ARG A 21 6.21 5.06 -12.40
C ARG A 21 5.96 6.23 -13.35
N LEU A 22 4.70 6.66 -13.50
CA LEU A 22 4.33 7.82 -14.32
C LEU A 22 4.98 9.12 -13.84
N GLN A 23 5.19 9.26 -12.52
CA GLN A 23 5.92 10.38 -11.93
C GLN A 23 7.45 10.31 -12.14
N GLY A 24 7.97 9.30 -12.83
CA GLY A 24 9.40 9.12 -13.06
C GLY A 24 10.20 8.80 -11.79
N LYS A 25 9.55 8.26 -10.74
CA LYS A 25 10.25 7.87 -9.52
C LYS A 25 11.21 6.73 -9.81
N ARG A 26 12.36 6.75 -9.15
CA ARG A 26 13.35 5.68 -9.26
C ARG A 26 12.76 4.36 -8.75
N PRO A 27 13.09 3.21 -9.35
CA PRO A 27 12.62 1.90 -8.89
C PRO A 27 12.89 1.64 -7.41
N ALA A 28 14.04 2.09 -6.88
CA ALA A 28 14.39 1.96 -5.47
C ALA A 28 13.43 2.72 -4.54
N THR A 29 12.94 3.88 -4.95
CA THR A 29 11.94 4.65 -4.18
C THR A 29 10.60 3.93 -4.17
N ILE A 30 10.21 3.36 -5.31
CA ILE A 30 8.97 2.59 -5.44
C ILE A 30 9.02 1.35 -4.56
N ASP A 31 10.13 0.60 -4.59
CA ASP A 31 10.34 -0.59 -3.75
C ASP A 31 10.29 -0.25 -2.25
N ALA A 32 10.98 0.81 -1.83
CA ALA A 32 10.96 1.27 -0.44
C ALA A 32 9.55 1.65 0.03
N TYR A 33 8.77 2.31 -0.83
CA TYR A 33 7.39 2.68 -0.54
C TYR A 33 6.49 1.44 -0.44
N SER A 34 6.59 0.53 -1.41
CA SER A 34 5.88 -0.75 -1.42
C SER A 34 6.17 -1.59 -0.17
N ARG A 35 7.43 -1.67 0.24
CA ARG A 35 7.85 -2.40 1.45
C ARG A 35 7.21 -1.79 2.70
N SER A 36 7.25 -0.46 2.83
CA SER A 36 6.66 0.25 3.96
C SER A 36 5.16 -0.01 4.09
N ILE A 37 4.41 0.06 3.00
CA ILE A 37 2.97 -0.23 2.98
C ILE A 37 2.69 -1.67 3.44
N ARG A 38 3.47 -2.64 2.95
CA ARG A 38 3.33 -4.05 3.33
C ARG A 38 3.65 -4.28 4.81
N CYS A 39 4.68 -3.61 5.34
CA CYS A 39 5.03 -3.68 6.75
C CYS A 39 3.89 -3.15 7.64
N ILE A 40 3.32 -1.99 7.32
CA ILE A 40 2.19 -1.40 8.05
C ILE A 40 0.99 -2.35 8.02
N SER A 41 0.63 -2.82 6.82
CA SER A 41 -0.46 -3.77 6.61
C SER A 41 -0.28 -5.07 7.41
N THR A 42 0.95 -5.59 7.48
CA THR A 42 1.26 -6.81 8.23
C THR A 42 1.20 -6.58 9.73
N TYR A 43 1.70 -5.43 10.20
CA TYR A 43 1.73 -5.08 11.62
C TYR A 43 0.33 -4.94 12.22
N PHE A 44 -0.59 -4.31 11.49
CA PHE A 44 -1.98 -4.11 11.95
C PHE A 44 -2.94 -5.23 11.54
N ASP A 45 -2.50 -6.22 10.76
CA ASP A 45 -3.32 -7.21 10.05
C ASP A 45 -4.54 -6.61 9.31
N HIS A 46 -4.44 -5.33 8.94
CA HIS A 46 -5.52 -4.52 8.42
C HIS A 46 -5.07 -3.69 7.23
N SER A 47 -5.99 -3.37 6.33
CA SER A 47 -5.67 -2.57 5.16
C SER A 47 -5.30 -1.15 5.57
N PRO A 48 -4.20 -0.59 5.04
CA PRO A 48 -3.73 0.74 5.44
C PRO A 48 -4.73 1.85 5.11
N ASP A 49 -5.65 1.66 4.15
CA ASP A 49 -6.71 2.62 3.84
C ASP A 49 -7.79 2.74 4.92
N GLY A 50 -7.88 1.77 5.83
CA GLY A 50 -8.82 1.81 6.96
C GLY A 50 -8.15 2.06 8.31
N LEU A 51 -6.86 2.41 8.33
CA LEU A 51 -6.20 2.84 9.56
C LEU A 51 -6.58 4.30 9.84
N THR A 52 -7.27 4.52 10.95
CA THR A 52 -7.58 5.86 11.46
C THR A 52 -6.73 6.15 12.69
N VAL A 53 -6.34 7.41 12.87
CA VAL A 53 -5.82 7.86 14.16
C VAL A 53 -7.03 8.01 15.07
N SER A 54 -7.09 7.24 16.16
CA SER A 54 -8.05 7.49 17.23
C SER A 54 -7.69 8.84 17.85
N GLY A 55 -8.50 9.87 17.56
CA GLY A 55 -8.41 11.20 18.17
C GLY A 55 -9.19 11.26 19.48
#